data_AF-A0A6N7Q3K2-F1
#
_entry.id   AF-A0A6N7Q3K2-F1
#
_cell.length_a   1.000
_cell.length_b   1.000
_cell.length_c   1.000
_cell.angle_alpha   90.00
_cell.angle_beta   90.00
_cell.angle_gamma   90.00
#
_symmetry.space_group_name_H-M   'P 1'
#
loop_
_entity.id
_entity.type
_entity.pdbx_description
1 polymer ?
#
loop_
_entity_poly.entity_id
_entity_poly.type
_entity_poly.pdbx_seq_one_letter_code
_entity_poly.pdbx_strand_id
1 'polypeptide(L)'
;MTAAREKEILRRIVAQALPVPLQYLAAHDATVVAQGTDGTLDLRLDAADMPGLSGVPIWLGLPGVRVEVAKGARVKVGFSEGDPAKPFAGLWETDAAMIRIVLGGGTKAVARVDDSTDSGTLVLRTVTEPAALCTIEWKPPGSAVAIVLGALGVQVSVPSVVEIPIRGIITSGLASLLG
;
A
#
# COMPACT_ATOMS: atom_id res chain seq x y z
N MET A 1 -6.19 -40.44 -39.64
CA MET A 1 -6.88 -39.23 -39.18
C MET A 1 -5.80 -38.18 -38.96
N THR A 2 -5.93 -36.93 -39.45
CA THR A 2 -4.86 -35.94 -39.29
C THR A 2 -4.84 -35.39 -37.87
N ALA A 3 -3.66 -35.08 -37.33
CA ALA A 3 -3.49 -34.55 -35.96
C ALA A 3 -4.36 -33.30 -35.67
N ALA A 4 -4.63 -32.47 -36.68
CA ALA A 4 -5.52 -31.32 -36.56
C ALA A 4 -6.99 -31.73 -36.27
N ARG A 5 -7.47 -32.82 -36.89
CA ARG A 5 -8.83 -33.34 -36.68
C ARG A 5 -8.98 -33.95 -35.29
N GLU A 6 -7.96 -34.67 -34.81
CA GLU A 6 -7.91 -35.23 -33.46
C GLU A 6 -7.94 -34.14 -32.39
N LYS A 7 -7.12 -33.09 -32.55
CA LYS A 7 -7.08 -31.94 -31.62
C LYS A 7 -8.43 -31.22 -31.56
N GLU A 8 -9.11 -31.07 -32.70
CA GLU A 8 -10.44 -30.46 -32.77
C GLU A 8 -11.51 -31.31 -32.08
N ILE A 9 -11.49 -32.64 -32.27
CA ILE A 9 -12.42 -33.56 -31.59
C ILE A 9 -12.21 -33.50 -30.07
N LEU A 10 -10.96 -33.55 -29.61
CA LEU A 10 -10.62 -33.41 -28.19
C LEU A 10 -11.11 -32.08 -27.61
N ARG A 11 -10.87 -30.96 -28.32
CA ARG A 11 -11.38 -29.65 -27.90
C ARG A 11 -12.89 -29.63 -27.74
N ARG A 12 -13.63 -30.22 -28.68
CA ARG A 12 -15.10 -30.29 -28.60
C ARG A 12 -15.58 -31.14 -27.43
N ILE A 13 -14.98 -32.31 -27.21
CA ILE A 13 -15.35 -33.18 -26.08
C ILE A 13 -15.14 -32.43 -24.75
N VAL A 14 -13.98 -31.78 -24.59
CA VAL A 14 -13.66 -31.02 -23.38
C VAL A 14 -14.62 -29.85 -23.18
N ALA A 15 -14.94 -29.11 -24.26
CA ALA A 15 -15.90 -28.00 -24.20
C ALA A 15 -17.32 -28.46 -23.85
N GLN A 16 -17.70 -29.69 -24.22
CA GLN A 16 -19.02 -30.23 -23.96
C GLN A 16 -19.13 -30.91 -22.58
N ALA A 17 -18.01 -31.41 -22.05
CA ALA A 17 -17.94 -32.08 -20.75
C ALA A 17 -17.83 -31.09 -19.57
N LEU A 18 -17.33 -29.88 -19.79
CA LEU A 18 -17.15 -28.88 -18.74
C LEU A 18 -18.31 -27.88 -18.73
N PRO A 19 -18.82 -27.51 -17.53
CA PRO A 19 -19.92 -26.54 -17.42
C PRO A 19 -19.50 -25.10 -17.78
N VAL A 20 -18.20 -24.82 -17.78
CA VAL A 20 -17.61 -23.50 -18.09
C VAL A 20 -16.35 -23.66 -18.95
N PRO A 21 -16.06 -22.69 -19.84
CA PRO A 21 -14.84 -22.73 -20.64
C PRO A 21 -13.59 -22.77 -19.77
N LEU A 22 -12.65 -23.66 -20.12
CA LEU A 22 -11.40 -23.88 -19.38
C LEU A 22 -10.62 -22.59 -19.08
N GLN A 23 -10.64 -21.62 -19.99
CA GLN A 23 -9.95 -20.36 -19.80
C GLN A 23 -10.42 -19.63 -18.54
N TYR A 24 -11.69 -19.68 -18.17
CA TYR A 24 -12.16 -18.98 -16.97
C TYR A 24 -11.86 -19.75 -15.67
N LEU A 25 -11.47 -21.03 -15.77
CA LEU A 25 -11.02 -21.82 -14.63
C LEU A 25 -9.52 -21.64 -14.32
N ALA A 26 -8.78 -20.97 -15.20
CA ALA A 26 -7.35 -20.71 -15.03
C ALA A 26 -7.10 -19.27 -14.54
N ALA A 27 -5.95 -19.08 -13.86
CA ALA A 27 -5.43 -17.75 -13.56
C ALA A 27 -4.55 -17.26 -14.71
N HIS A 28 -4.80 -16.04 -15.19
CA HIS A 28 -4.10 -15.45 -16.33
C HIS A 28 -3.20 -14.31 -15.91
N ASP A 29 -2.06 -14.19 -16.57
CA ASP A 29 -1.18 -13.04 -16.40
C ASP A 29 -1.80 -11.78 -17.03
N ALA A 30 -1.70 -10.67 -16.29
CA ALA A 30 -2.21 -9.38 -16.69
C ALA A 30 -1.29 -8.24 -16.26
N THR A 31 -1.42 -7.14 -16.98
CA THR A 31 -0.76 -5.87 -16.68
C THR A 31 -1.78 -4.84 -16.22
N VAL A 32 -1.48 -4.14 -15.12
CA VAL A 32 -2.30 -3.02 -14.63
C VAL A 32 -2.19 -1.84 -15.58
N VAL A 33 -3.32 -1.41 -16.14
CA VAL A 33 -3.43 -0.23 -17.02
C VAL A 33 -3.69 1.02 -16.19
N ALA A 34 -4.62 0.91 -15.23
CA ALA A 34 -4.98 1.96 -14.29
C ALA A 34 -5.60 1.35 -13.02
N GLN A 35 -5.63 2.15 -11.95
CA GLN A 35 -6.35 1.84 -10.73
C GLN A 35 -7.33 2.98 -10.44
N GLY A 36 -8.60 2.62 -10.22
CA GLY A 36 -9.65 3.56 -9.86
C GLY A 36 -9.51 4.08 -8.43
N THR A 37 -10.15 5.21 -8.14
CA THR A 37 -10.17 5.79 -6.78
C THR A 37 -10.90 4.92 -5.75
N ASP A 38 -11.75 4.02 -6.22
CA ASP A 38 -12.43 2.98 -5.43
C ASP A 38 -11.53 1.76 -5.13
N GLY A 39 -10.34 1.71 -5.73
CA GLY A 39 -9.35 0.65 -5.57
C GLY A 39 -9.47 -0.49 -6.60
N THR A 40 -10.44 -0.44 -7.52
CA THR A 40 -10.57 -1.43 -8.60
C THR A 40 -9.53 -1.22 -9.71
N LEU A 41 -9.27 -2.26 -10.50
CA LEU A 41 -8.23 -2.26 -11.52
C LEU A 41 -8.79 -2.36 -12.94
N ASP A 42 -8.20 -1.59 -13.84
CA ASP A 42 -8.29 -1.80 -15.27
C ASP A 42 -7.07 -2.60 -15.73
N LEU A 43 -7.33 -3.74 -16.37
CA LEU A 43 -6.33 -4.78 -16.64
C LEU A 43 -6.31 -5.12 -18.13
N ARG A 44 -5.09 -5.31 -18.63
CA ARG A 44 -4.85 -5.94 -19.93
C ARG A 44 -4.29 -7.33 -19.69
N LEU A 45 -5.05 -8.35 -20.08
CA LEU A 45 -4.61 -9.74 -20.08
C LEU A 45 -3.54 -9.93 -21.16
N ASP A 46 -2.55 -10.76 -20.88
CA ASP A 46 -1.48 -11.08 -21.85
C ASP A 46 -1.95 -12.07 -22.91
N ALA A 47 -2.96 -12.89 -22.58
CA ALA A 47 -3.58 -13.83 -23.51
C ALA A 47 -4.33 -13.08 -24.63
N ALA A 48 -3.97 -13.39 -25.89
CA ALA A 48 -4.43 -12.65 -27.07
C ALA A 48 -5.93 -12.79 -27.39
N ASP A 49 -6.61 -13.77 -26.79
CA ASP A 49 -8.02 -14.11 -27.04
C ASP A 49 -8.98 -13.62 -25.96
N MET A 50 -8.48 -12.93 -24.93
CA MET A 50 -9.31 -12.39 -23.85
C MET A 50 -9.49 -10.87 -23.96
N PRO A 51 -10.70 -10.35 -23.72
CA PRO A 51 -10.93 -8.91 -23.69
C PRO A 51 -10.19 -8.27 -22.51
N GLY A 52 -9.88 -6.98 -22.64
CA GLY A 52 -9.46 -6.17 -21.49
C GLY A 52 -10.56 -6.16 -20.42
N LEU A 53 -10.16 -6.11 -19.16
CA LEU A 53 -11.07 -6.09 -18.03
C LEU A 53 -11.01 -4.72 -17.35
N SER A 54 -12.16 -4.22 -16.89
CA SER A 54 -12.26 -2.94 -16.20
C SER A 54 -13.03 -3.11 -14.90
N GLY A 55 -12.67 -2.31 -13.88
CA GLY A 55 -13.33 -2.36 -12.57
C GLY A 55 -13.10 -3.68 -11.82
N VAL A 56 -11.96 -4.37 -12.05
CA VAL A 56 -11.67 -5.66 -11.42
C VAL A 56 -11.30 -5.46 -9.95
N PRO A 57 -12.01 -6.08 -8.99
CA PRO A 57 -11.67 -5.98 -7.58
C PRO A 57 -10.37 -6.72 -7.24
N ILE A 58 -9.62 -6.19 -6.27
CA ILE A 58 -8.40 -6.82 -5.74
C ILE A 58 -8.77 -7.73 -4.56
N TRP A 59 -8.39 -9.01 -4.63
CA TRP A 59 -8.61 -10.00 -3.58
C TRP A 59 -7.27 -10.37 -2.92
N LEU A 60 -6.98 -9.73 -1.78
CA LEU A 60 -5.74 -9.94 -1.03
C LEU A 60 -5.83 -11.10 -0.02
N GLY A 61 -7.04 -11.56 0.30
CA GLY A 61 -7.27 -12.55 1.36
C GLY A 61 -7.11 -12.00 2.79
N LEU A 62 -6.81 -10.70 2.95
CA LEU A 62 -6.63 -10.04 4.25
C LEU A 62 -7.75 -9.02 4.50
N PRO A 63 -8.59 -9.21 5.54
CA PRO A 63 -9.64 -8.25 5.88
C PRO A 63 -9.08 -6.86 6.21
N GLY A 64 -9.74 -5.81 5.71
CA GLY A 64 -9.38 -4.42 6.01
C GLY A 64 -8.08 -3.92 5.37
N VAL A 65 -7.45 -4.71 4.50
CA VAL A 65 -6.25 -4.31 3.75
C VAL A 65 -6.63 -3.78 2.37
N ARG A 66 -6.06 -2.65 1.98
CA ARG A 66 -6.14 -2.11 0.62
C ARG A 66 -4.74 -1.83 0.10
N VAL A 67 -4.57 -1.92 -1.22
CA VAL A 67 -3.29 -1.62 -1.87
C VAL A 67 -3.46 -0.63 -3.01
N GLU A 68 -2.49 0.25 -3.14
CA GLU A 68 -2.31 1.10 -4.32
C GLU A 68 -1.11 0.55 -5.10
N VAL A 69 -1.32 0.29 -6.39
CA VAL A 69 -0.33 -0.37 -7.26
C VAL A 69 0.03 0.53 -8.43
N ALA A 70 1.27 0.43 -8.88
CA ALA A 70 1.73 1.24 -10.00
C ALA A 70 1.12 0.76 -11.32
N LYS A 71 0.89 1.70 -12.24
CA LYS A 71 0.63 1.36 -13.64
C LYS A 71 1.78 0.51 -14.18
N GLY A 72 1.45 -0.55 -14.90
CA GLY A 72 2.40 -1.52 -15.42
C GLY A 72 2.73 -2.67 -14.47
N ALA A 73 2.24 -2.64 -13.22
CA ALA A 73 2.41 -3.75 -12.30
C ALA A 73 1.81 -5.05 -12.87
N ARG A 74 2.45 -6.17 -12.51
CA ARG A 74 2.12 -7.51 -12.98
C ARG A 74 1.29 -8.26 -11.95
N VAL A 75 0.18 -8.84 -12.39
CA VAL A 75 -0.81 -9.48 -11.52
C VAL A 75 -1.46 -10.66 -12.24
N LYS A 76 -1.98 -11.63 -11.48
CA LYS A 76 -2.83 -12.67 -12.05
C LYS A 76 -4.31 -12.32 -11.87
N VAL A 77 -5.11 -12.68 -12.87
CA VAL A 77 -6.56 -12.57 -12.84
C VAL A 77 -7.17 -13.95 -12.83
N GLY A 78 -8.04 -14.20 -11.86
CA GLY A 78 -8.92 -15.36 -11.83
C GLY A 78 -10.37 -14.95 -12.04
N PHE A 79 -11.23 -15.94 -12.25
CA PHE A 79 -12.68 -15.76 -12.35
C PHE A 79 -13.34 -16.64 -11.32
N SER A 80 -14.15 -16.04 -10.44
CA SER A 80 -14.81 -16.78 -9.36
C SER A 80 -15.75 -17.83 -9.96
N GLU A 81 -15.59 -19.10 -9.56
CA GLU A 81 -16.38 -20.24 -10.08
C GLU A 81 -16.28 -20.44 -11.61
N GLY A 82 -15.29 -19.83 -12.27
CA GLY A 82 -15.20 -19.81 -13.73
C GLY A 82 -16.18 -18.87 -14.42
N ASP A 83 -16.81 -17.96 -13.69
CA ASP A 83 -17.78 -16.99 -14.22
C ASP A 83 -17.06 -15.76 -14.83
N PRO A 84 -17.15 -15.52 -16.15
CA PRO A 84 -16.53 -14.36 -16.79
C PRO A 84 -17.03 -13.01 -16.27
N ALA A 85 -18.21 -12.96 -15.65
CA ALA A 85 -18.76 -11.74 -15.04
C ALA A 85 -18.19 -11.45 -13.63
N LYS A 86 -17.41 -12.37 -13.05
CA LYS A 86 -16.85 -12.24 -11.69
C LYS A 86 -15.31 -12.34 -11.69
N PRO A 87 -14.59 -11.47 -12.42
CA PRO A 87 -13.13 -11.44 -12.36
C PRO A 87 -12.64 -10.92 -11.00
N PHE A 88 -11.47 -11.37 -10.57
CA PHE A 88 -10.74 -10.81 -9.44
C PHE A 88 -9.24 -10.82 -9.71
N ALA A 89 -8.54 -9.81 -9.21
CA ALA A 89 -7.09 -9.69 -9.31
C ALA A 89 -6.40 -10.14 -8.02
N GLY A 90 -5.32 -10.90 -8.14
CA GLY A 90 -4.51 -11.36 -7.02
C GLY A 90 -3.18 -11.96 -7.48
N LEU A 91 -2.43 -12.56 -6.55
CA LEU A 91 -1.18 -13.29 -6.84
C LEU A 91 -0.17 -12.45 -7.65
N TRP A 92 0.23 -11.30 -7.08
CA TRP A 92 1.20 -10.38 -7.66
C TRP A 92 2.56 -11.04 -7.93
N GLU A 93 3.26 -10.60 -8.98
CA GLU A 93 4.67 -10.98 -9.18
C GLU A 93 5.53 -10.41 -8.04
N THR A 94 6.63 -11.08 -7.70
CA THR A 94 7.47 -10.76 -6.53
C THR A 94 8.03 -9.33 -6.57
N ASP A 95 8.29 -8.81 -7.76
CA ASP A 95 8.81 -7.47 -8.04
C ASP A 95 7.74 -6.48 -8.50
N ALA A 96 6.45 -6.82 -8.34
CA ALA A 96 5.36 -5.93 -8.70
C ALA A 96 5.48 -4.60 -7.94
N ALA A 97 5.54 -3.51 -8.71
CA ALA A 97 5.69 -2.16 -8.17
C ALA A 97 4.43 -1.75 -7.41
N MET A 98 4.50 -1.84 -6.08
CA MET A 98 3.46 -1.40 -5.15
C MET A 98 3.77 0.01 -4.63
N ILE A 99 2.76 0.88 -4.60
CA ILE A 99 2.89 2.27 -4.14
C ILE A 99 2.57 2.36 -2.65
N ARG A 100 1.51 1.69 -2.19
CA ARG A 100 1.01 1.83 -0.82
C ARG A 100 0.25 0.60 -0.35
N ILE A 101 0.38 0.29 0.94
CA ILE A 101 -0.54 -0.59 1.66
C ILE A 101 -1.25 0.24 2.72
N VAL A 102 -2.57 0.11 2.80
CA VAL A 102 -3.41 0.64 3.88
C VAL A 102 -3.90 -0.53 4.72
N LEU A 103 -3.51 -0.56 6.00
CA LEU A 103 -3.92 -1.58 6.97
C LEU A 103 -5.02 -1.03 7.88
N GLY A 104 -6.20 -1.65 7.89
CA GLY A 104 -7.29 -1.31 8.81
C GLY A 104 -7.82 0.12 8.68
N GLY A 105 -7.60 0.79 7.53
CA GLY A 105 -7.93 2.20 7.33
C GLY A 105 -6.99 3.19 8.04
N GLY A 106 -5.88 2.73 8.60
CA GLY A 106 -4.90 3.58 9.27
C GLY A 106 -4.19 4.56 8.32
N THR A 107 -3.86 5.74 8.84
CA THR A 107 -3.13 6.79 8.10
C THR A 107 -1.67 6.93 8.52
N LYS A 108 -1.24 6.20 9.55
CA LYS A 108 0.12 6.22 10.05
C LYS A 108 0.96 5.13 9.37
N ALA A 109 2.27 5.36 9.29
CA ALA A 109 3.22 4.33 8.89
C ALA A 109 3.16 3.16 9.88
N VAL A 110 3.49 1.96 9.38
CA VAL A 110 3.49 0.72 10.15
C VAL A 110 4.93 0.38 10.50
N ALA A 111 5.17 0.05 11.76
CA ALA A 111 6.45 -0.40 12.29
C ALA A 111 6.23 -1.67 13.10
N ARG A 112 7.18 -2.59 13.08
CA ARG A 112 7.16 -3.83 13.88
C ARG A 112 7.67 -3.53 15.28
N VAL A 113 7.46 -4.49 16.20
CA VAL A 113 8.13 -4.45 17.51
C VAL A 113 9.65 -4.36 17.29
N ASP A 114 10.30 -3.52 18.10
CA ASP A 114 11.72 -3.18 18.04
C ASP A 114 12.17 -2.29 16.87
N ASP A 115 11.30 -1.96 15.91
CA ASP A 115 11.62 -0.93 14.90
C ASP A 115 11.70 0.46 15.59
N SER A 116 12.69 1.27 15.17
CA SER A 116 12.83 2.64 15.67
C SER A 116 11.82 3.58 15.03
N THR A 117 11.29 4.49 15.83
CA THR A 117 10.37 5.53 15.38
C THR A 117 10.96 6.92 15.56
N ASP A 118 10.61 7.82 14.64
CA ASP A 118 10.78 9.25 14.87
C ASP A 118 9.63 9.75 15.75
N SER A 119 9.97 10.16 16.98
CA SER A 119 9.02 10.68 17.96
C SER A 119 9.10 12.21 18.09
N GLY A 120 9.79 12.88 17.16
CA GLY A 120 9.89 14.33 17.10
C GLY A 120 11.15 14.84 17.78
N THR A 121 11.12 16.11 18.19
CA THR A 121 12.27 16.82 18.74
C THR A 121 11.85 17.65 19.94
N LEU A 122 12.61 17.57 21.03
CA LEU A 122 12.50 18.54 22.13
C LEU A 122 13.38 19.74 21.82
N VAL A 123 12.80 20.91 21.85
CA VAL A 123 13.48 22.18 21.66
C VAL A 123 13.56 22.87 23.01
N LEU A 124 14.79 22.98 23.51
CA LEU A 124 15.08 23.73 24.73
C LEU A 124 15.50 25.14 24.32
N ARG A 125 14.89 26.14 24.94
CA ARG A 125 15.22 27.55 24.73
C ARG A 125 15.44 28.21 26.05
N THR A 126 16.50 28.99 26.14
CA THR A 126 16.73 29.89 27.25
C THR A 126 16.54 31.32 26.76
N VAL A 127 15.85 32.13 27.56
CA VAL A 127 15.67 33.56 27.34
C VAL A 127 16.15 34.26 28.61
N THR A 128 16.94 35.31 28.47
CA THR A 128 17.57 36.00 29.62
C THR A 128 16.87 37.31 29.98
N GLU A 129 16.04 37.85 29.10
CA GLU A 129 15.27 39.08 29.33
C GLU A 129 13.83 38.93 28.83
N PRO A 130 12.82 39.47 29.55
CA PRO A 130 12.91 40.25 30.80
C PRO A 130 13.12 39.39 32.07
N ALA A 131 13.14 38.06 31.94
CA ALA A 131 13.45 37.13 33.03
C ALA A 131 14.13 35.87 32.48
N ALA A 132 14.96 35.22 33.31
CA ALA A 132 15.57 33.94 32.99
C ALA A 132 14.51 32.84 32.90
N LEU A 133 14.07 32.53 31.69
CA LEU A 133 13.08 31.50 31.40
C LEU A 133 13.73 30.39 30.57
N CYS A 134 13.49 29.14 30.95
CA CYS A 134 13.79 27.97 30.13
C CYS A 134 12.47 27.36 29.66
N THR A 135 12.24 27.31 28.36
CA THR A 135 11.07 26.67 27.78
C THR A 135 11.47 25.38 27.10
N ILE A 136 10.69 24.33 27.33
CA ILE A 136 10.81 23.05 26.64
C ILE A 136 9.59 22.89 25.76
N GLU A 137 9.81 22.79 24.45
CA GLU A 137 8.76 22.61 23.46
C GLU A 137 8.97 21.28 22.73
N TRP A 138 7.95 20.43 22.68
CA TRP A 138 7.96 19.26 21.80
C TRP A 138 7.46 19.64 20.41
N LYS A 139 8.24 19.28 19.39
CA LYS A 139 7.87 19.40 17.98
C LYS A 139 7.61 18.00 17.40
N PRO A 140 6.43 17.76 16.80
CA PRO A 140 6.18 16.49 16.12
C PRO A 140 7.14 16.28 14.94
N PRO A 141 7.39 15.02 14.53
CA PRO A 141 8.23 14.70 13.38
C PRO A 141 7.88 15.53 12.15
N GLY A 142 8.91 16.03 11.44
CA GLY A 142 8.75 16.84 10.23
C GLY A 142 8.34 18.30 10.46
N SER A 143 8.14 18.73 11.71
CA SER A 143 7.86 20.14 12.02
C SER A 143 9.13 20.98 11.99
N ALA A 144 9.07 22.15 11.36
CA ALA A 144 10.17 23.11 11.41
C ALA A 144 10.37 23.66 12.83
N VAL A 145 11.62 23.76 13.26
CA VAL A 145 12.00 24.47 14.49
C VAL A 145 12.20 25.94 14.14
N ALA A 146 11.20 26.77 14.43
CA ALA A 146 11.31 28.22 14.24
C ALA A 146 11.99 28.88 15.44
N ILE A 147 12.86 29.87 15.21
CA ILE A 147 13.37 30.76 16.25
C ILE A 147 12.58 32.07 16.14
N VAL A 148 11.69 32.34 17.08
CA VAL A 148 10.97 33.62 17.14
C VAL A 148 11.91 34.64 17.80
N LEU A 149 12.52 35.51 17.01
CA LEU A 149 13.14 36.74 17.49
C LEU A 149 12.01 37.76 17.70
N GLY A 150 11.96 38.37 18.90
CA GLY A 150 10.83 39.19 19.36
C GLY A 150 10.44 40.34 18.42
N ALA A 151 9.18 40.78 18.56
CA ALA A 151 8.60 41.87 17.80
C ALA A 151 9.37 43.21 17.94
N LEU A 152 9.22 44.08 16.92
CA LEU A 152 9.81 45.41 16.80
C LEU A 152 9.90 46.15 18.15
N GLY A 153 11.12 46.28 18.68
CA GLY A 153 11.44 47.12 19.84
C GLY A 153 11.98 46.40 21.07
N VAL A 154 11.96 45.06 21.13
CA VAL A 154 12.58 44.29 22.24
C VAL A 154 13.69 43.39 21.68
N GLN A 155 14.95 43.68 22.01
CA GLN A 155 16.06 42.78 21.72
C GLN A 155 15.97 41.57 22.64
N VAL A 156 15.47 40.44 22.14
CA VAL A 156 15.49 39.17 22.88
C VAL A 156 16.80 38.45 22.57
N SER A 157 17.69 38.36 23.55
CA SER A 157 18.87 37.49 23.46
C SER A 157 18.44 36.04 23.73
N VAL A 158 18.54 35.18 22.71
CA VAL A 158 18.36 33.73 22.82
C VAL A 158 19.76 33.11 22.86
N PRO A 159 20.38 32.95 24.04
CA PRO A 159 21.77 32.53 24.14
C PRO A 159 22.02 31.09 23.67
N SER A 160 21.00 30.22 23.68
CA SER A 160 21.09 28.88 23.10
C SER A 160 19.73 28.28 22.73
N VAL A 161 19.71 27.59 21.59
CA VAL A 161 18.66 26.64 21.20
C VAL A 161 19.32 25.27 21.13
N VAL A 162 18.77 24.29 21.85
CA VAL A 162 19.22 22.90 21.78
C VAL A 162 18.08 22.05 21.25
N GLU A 163 18.36 21.32 20.17
CA GLU A 163 17.44 20.36 19.57
C GLU A 163 17.86 18.95 19.98
N ILE A 164 16.95 18.25 20.66
CA ILE A 164 17.17 16.88 21.11
C ILE A 164 16.21 15.98 20.33
N PRO A 165 16.70 15.22 19.32
CA PRO A 165 15.85 14.29 18.59
C PRO A 165 15.41 13.16 19.52
N ILE A 166 14.12 12.83 19.47
CA ILE A 166 13.55 11.73 20.23
C ILE A 166 13.36 10.55 19.28
N ARG A 167 14.07 9.46 19.56
CA ARG A 167 13.86 8.18 18.91
C ARG A 167 13.10 7.26 19.85
N GLY A 168 11.94 6.79 19.41
CA GLY A 168 11.18 5.75 20.10
C GLY A 168 11.59 4.36 19.60
N ILE A 169 11.17 3.35 20.36
CA ILE A 169 11.15 1.95 19.94
C ILE A 169 9.72 1.47 20.11
N ILE A 170 9.18 0.74 19.15
CA ILE A 170 7.88 0.09 19.32
C ILE A 170 8.01 -1.04 20.34
N THR A 171 7.43 -0.86 21.52
CA THR A 171 7.54 -1.80 22.65
C THR A 171 6.43 -2.83 22.69
N SER A 172 5.33 -2.62 21.97
CA SER A 172 4.22 -3.55 21.89
C SER A 172 3.48 -3.43 20.56
N GLY A 173 2.80 -4.51 20.18
CA GLY A 173 1.95 -4.59 19.00
C GLY A 173 0.71 -5.42 19.30
N LEU A 174 -0.12 -5.69 18.29
CA LEU A 174 -1.23 -6.62 18.46
C LEU A 174 -0.64 -7.97 18.89
N ALA A 175 -1.04 -8.46 20.07
CA ALA A 175 -0.61 -9.77 20.53
C ALA A 175 -1.02 -10.82 19.50
N SER A 176 -0.11 -11.73 19.18
CA SER A 176 -0.41 -12.94 18.42
C SER A 176 -1.70 -13.56 18.95
N LEU A 177 -2.70 -13.75 18.07
CA LEU A 177 -3.91 -14.52 18.39
C LEU A 177 -3.63 -16.03 18.54
N LEU A 178 -2.39 -16.46 18.33
CA LEU A 178 -1.91 -17.78 18.68
C LEU A 178 -1.41 -17.75 20.13
N GLY A 179 -2.36 -17.93 21.05
CA GLY A 179 -2.13 -18.53 22.36
C GLY A 179 -2.53 -20.00 22.32
#